data_AF-A0A6A5T6X2-F1
#
_entry.id   AF-A0A6A5T6X2-F1
#
_cell.length_a   1.000
_cell.length_b   1.000
_cell.length_c   1.000
_cell.angle_alpha   90.00
_cell.angle_beta   90.00
_cell.angle_gamma   90.00
#
_symmetry.space_group_name_H-M   'P 1'
#
loop_
_entity.id
_entity.type
_entity.pdbx_description
1 polymer ?
#
loop_
_entity_poly.entity_id
_entity_poly.type
_entity_poly.pdbx_seq_one_letter_code
_entity_poly.pdbx_strand_id
1 'polypeptide(L)'
;MLQFLRRILGRPKSQLPPFDFARNRFRAKKHWPPNLRALTEKQQFRFERKFKRRLRLKSIKPQWQRWTKIVQWNLIGFVVVYGVFFHDFTKDPMNPRPGEQPFKGLREWVRGLYGGFWTHTRSAAAGSQ
;
A
#
# COMPACT_ATOMS: atom_id res chain seq x y z
N MET A 1 -3.33 2.99 -11.69
CA MET A 1 -2.88 1.58 -11.61
C MET A 1 -1.50 1.32 -12.20
N LEU A 2 -1.14 1.85 -13.37
CA LEU A 2 0.12 1.52 -14.08
C LEU A 2 1.44 1.83 -13.32
N GLN A 3 1.46 2.82 -12.43
CA GLN A 3 2.67 3.14 -11.66
C GLN A 3 2.99 2.10 -10.57
N PHE A 4 1.98 1.40 -10.06
CA PHE A 4 2.17 0.36 -9.04
C PHE A 4 2.80 -0.89 -9.65
N LEU A 5 2.34 -1.29 -10.84
CA LEU A 5 2.92 -2.38 -11.63
C LEU A 5 4.40 -2.12 -11.97
N ARG A 6 4.74 -0.92 -12.43
CA ARG A 6 6.14 -0.52 -12.69
C ARG A 6 7.05 -0.51 -11.45
N ARG A 7 6.46 -0.45 -10.25
CA ARG A 7 7.20 -0.49 -8.99
C ARG A 7 7.47 -1.93 -8.52
N ILE A 8 6.59 -2.86 -8.86
CA ILE A 8 6.74 -4.30 -8.55
C ILE A 8 7.67 -4.97 -9.56
N LEU A 9 7.54 -4.65 -10.84
CA LEU A 9 8.33 -5.24 -11.95
C LEU A 9 9.80 -4.77 -12.00
N GLY A 10 10.24 -3.96 -11.03
CA GLY A 10 11.59 -3.42 -10.99
C GLY A 10 11.78 -2.23 -11.94
N ARG A 11 12.38 -1.16 -11.43
CA ARG A 11 12.76 -0.01 -12.26
C ARG A 11 13.96 -0.44 -13.13
N PRO A 12 13.94 -0.22 -14.46
CA PRO A 12 15.14 -0.48 -15.28
C PRO A 12 16.30 0.34 -14.72
N LYS A 13 17.43 -0.33 -14.44
CA LYS A 13 18.66 0.33 -13.99
C LYS A 13 19.15 1.23 -15.13
N SER A 14 19.52 2.46 -14.80
CA SER A 14 20.12 3.37 -15.78
C SER A 14 21.42 2.78 -16.32
N GLN A 15 21.57 2.70 -17.64
CA GLN A 15 22.79 2.21 -18.32
C GLN A 15 23.90 3.26 -18.39
N LEU A 16 23.76 4.36 -17.66
CA LEU A 16 24.73 5.44 -17.65
C LEU A 16 26.03 4.96 -16.97
N PRO A 17 27.20 5.31 -17.50
CA PRO A 17 28.46 5.01 -16.83
C PRO A 17 28.47 5.67 -15.44
N PRO A 18 29.26 5.13 -14.49
CA PRO A 18 29.44 5.74 -13.18
C PRO A 18 29.80 7.22 -13.33
N PHE A 19 29.19 8.06 -12.49
CA PHE A 19 29.41 9.50 -12.57
C PHE A 19 30.87 9.85 -12.25
N ASP A 20 31.60 10.32 -13.27
CA ASP A 20 32.98 10.78 -13.11
C ASP A 20 33.01 12.28 -12.75
N PHE A 21 33.46 12.59 -11.54
CA PHE A 21 33.58 13.95 -11.04
C PHE A 21 34.60 14.80 -11.84
N ALA A 22 35.60 14.18 -12.48
CA ALA A 22 36.64 14.90 -13.22
C ALA A 22 36.13 15.45 -14.56
N ARG A 23 35.20 14.73 -15.21
CA ARG A 23 34.61 15.07 -16.51
C ARG A 23 33.40 16.02 -16.41
N ASN A 24 32.96 16.39 -15.21
CA ASN A 24 31.78 17.23 -15.02
C ASN A 24 32.01 18.67 -15.54
N ARG A 25 31.17 19.11 -16.49
CA ARG A 25 31.15 20.50 -17.02
C ARG A 25 30.94 21.55 -15.93
N PHE A 26 30.13 21.23 -14.92
CA PHE A 26 29.82 22.11 -13.80
C PHE A 26 30.52 21.63 -12.53
N ARG A 27 31.80 21.97 -12.39
CA ARG A 27 32.60 21.60 -11.23
C ARG A 27 32.05 22.27 -9.97
N ALA A 28 31.95 21.49 -8.90
CA ALA A 28 31.57 22.02 -7.59
C ALA A 28 32.65 22.97 -7.08
N LYS A 29 32.30 24.23 -6.79
CA LYS A 29 33.24 25.22 -6.23
C LYS A 29 33.80 24.83 -4.86
N LYS A 30 33.06 24.00 -4.11
CA LYS A 30 33.45 23.49 -2.79
C LYS A 30 33.36 21.97 -2.81
N HIS A 31 34.43 21.31 -2.40
CA HIS A 31 34.46 19.86 -2.25
C HIS A 31 33.49 19.45 -1.12
N TRP A 32 32.60 18.51 -1.42
CA TRP A 32 31.71 17.89 -0.44
C TRP A 32 32.12 16.43 -0.29
N PRO A 33 32.11 15.85 0.93
CA PRO A 33 31.84 16.46 2.23
C PRO A 33 32.99 17.36 2.72
N PRO A 34 32.71 18.38 3.55
CA PRO A 34 33.76 19.14 4.23
C PRO A 34 34.48 18.23 5.23
N ASN A 35 35.79 18.42 5.39
CA ASN A 35 36.57 17.75 6.42
C ASN A 35 36.15 18.26 7.81
N LEU A 36 35.18 17.59 8.45
CA LEU A 36 34.59 18.03 9.72
C LEU A 36 35.63 18.23 10.84
N ARG A 37 36.72 17.45 10.82
CA ARG A 37 37.81 17.53 11.78
C ARG A 37 38.65 18.81 11.68
N ALA A 38 38.67 19.45 10.50
CA ALA A 38 39.43 20.68 10.26
C ALA A 38 38.61 21.95 10.60
N LEU A 39 37.33 21.81 10.96
CA LEU A 39 36.46 22.93 11.29
C LEU A 39 36.54 23.25 12.79
N THR A 40 36.38 24.53 13.14
CA THR A 40 36.19 24.95 14.53
C THR A 40 34.95 24.29 15.13
N GLU A 41 34.97 23.96 16.42
CA GLU A 41 33.85 23.33 17.14
C GLU A 41 32.51 24.06 16.95
N LYS A 42 32.53 25.40 16.97
CA LYS A 42 31.35 26.24 16.69
C LYS A 42 30.75 25.99 15.30
N GLN A 43 31.59 25.76 14.30
CA GLN A 43 31.15 25.45 12.95
C GLN A 43 30.64 24.00 12.86
N GLN A 44 31.32 23.05 13.50
CA GLN A 44 30.89 21.66 13.58
C GLN A 44 29.48 21.55 14.20
N PHE A 45 29.25 22.23 15.33
CA PHE A 45 27.94 22.26 16.00
C PHE A 45 26.83 22.82 15.09
N ARG A 46 27.12 23.86 14.29
CA ARG A 46 26.15 24.41 13.32
C ARG A 46 25.80 23.40 12.23
N PHE A 47 26.78 22.66 11.73
CA PHE A 47 26.54 21.60 10.74
C PHE A 47 25.73 20.45 11.33
N GLU A 48 26.07 20.03 12.54
CA GLU A 48 25.35 18.97 13.26
C GLU A 48 23.88 19.37 13.48
N ARG A 49 23.63 20.58 14.00
CA ARG A 49 22.26 21.10 14.21
C ARG A 49 21.47 21.16 12.90
N LYS A 50 22.10 21.62 11.81
CA LYS A 50 21.48 21.65 10.47
C LYS A 50 21.17 20.24 9.96
N PHE A 51 22.08 19.30 10.17
CA PHE A 51 21.92 17.91 9.76
C PHE A 51 20.78 17.24 10.54
N LYS A 52 20.77 17.34 11.88
CA LYS A 52 19.70 16.83 12.75
C LYS A 52 18.33 17.40 12.37
N ARG A 53 18.24 18.71 12.09
CA ARG A 53 16.98 19.34 11.62
C ARG A 53 16.51 18.76 10.29
N ARG A 54 17.42 18.59 9.32
CA ARG A 54 17.09 18.00 8.01
C ARG A 54 16.70 16.52 8.13
N LEU A 55 17.38 15.77 8.99
CA LEU A 55 17.01 14.40 9.30
C LEU A 55 15.62 14.34 9.90
N ARG A 56 15.29 15.20 10.87
CA ARG A 56 13.95 15.29 11.45
C ARG A 56 12.89 15.61 10.39
N LEU A 57 13.15 16.57 9.50
CA LEU A 57 12.22 16.90 8.41
C LEU A 57 12.06 15.76 7.41
N LYS A 58 13.12 15.00 7.11
CA LYS A 58 13.04 13.80 6.27
C LYS A 58 12.37 12.62 6.99
N SER A 59 12.52 12.52 8.31
CA SER A 59 11.96 11.45 9.14
C SER A 59 10.50 11.68 9.51
N ILE A 60 10.02 12.93 9.45
CA ILE A 60 8.59 13.25 9.39
C ILE A 60 8.07 12.73 8.04
N LYS A 61 7.95 11.40 7.93
CA LYS A 61 7.21 10.77 6.87
C LYS A 61 5.76 11.20 7.04
N PRO A 62 5.01 11.46 5.96
CA PRO A 62 3.61 11.88 6.06
C PRO A 62 2.76 10.69 6.55
N GLN A 63 2.73 10.46 7.86
CA GLN A 63 1.93 9.42 8.51
C GLN A 63 0.47 9.62 8.19
N TRP A 64 0.02 10.88 8.17
CA TRP A 64 -1.34 11.25 7.75
C TRP A 64 -1.69 10.68 6.38
N GLN A 65 -0.82 10.87 5.37
CA GLN A 65 -1.07 10.36 4.01
C GLN A 65 -1.06 8.83 3.95
N ARG A 66 -0.37 8.15 4.87
CA ARG A 66 -0.43 6.69 4.98
C ARG A 66 -1.79 6.25 5.53
N TRP A 67 -2.24 6.89 6.61
CA TRP A 67 -3.52 6.56 7.25
C TRP A 67 -4.71 6.88 6.35
N THR A 68 -4.72 8.04 5.69
CA THR A 68 -5.80 8.38 4.74
C THR A 68 -5.89 7.37 3.60
N LYS A 69 -4.76 6.90 3.08
CA LYS A 69 -4.74 5.84 2.05
C LYS A 69 -5.30 4.53 2.58
N ILE A 70 -4.92 4.12 3.80
CA ILE A 70 -5.47 2.91 4.43
C ILE A 70 -6.99 3.05 4.57
N VAL A 71 -7.47 4.18 5.05
CA VAL A 71 -8.92 4.45 5.19
C VAL A 71 -9.63 4.44 3.83
N GLN A 72 -9.04 5.07 2.80
CA GLN A 72 -9.59 5.05 1.44
C GLN A 72 -9.73 3.63 0.90
N TRP A 73 -8.68 2.81 1.01
CA TRP A 73 -8.73 1.42 0.57
C TRP A 73 -9.70 0.56 1.40
N ASN A 74 -9.81 0.81 2.71
CA ASN A 74 -10.81 0.16 3.54
C ASN A 74 -12.24 0.54 3.15
N LEU A 75 -12.50 1.81 2.86
CA LEU A 75 -13.81 2.27 2.42
C LEU A 75 -14.20 1.67 1.06
N ILE A 76 -13.27 1.69 0.10
CA ILE A 76 -13.47 1.04 -1.21
C ILE A 76 -13.74 -0.45 -1.03
N GLY A 77 -12.92 -1.14 -0.22
CA GLY A 77 -13.12 -2.56 0.08
C GLY A 77 -14.46 -2.84 0.76
N PHE A 78 -14.87 -2.00 1.71
CA PHE A 78 -16.14 -2.11 2.40
C PHE A 78 -17.33 -1.99 1.44
N VAL A 79 -17.33 -0.98 0.56
CA VAL A 79 -18.41 -0.80 -0.44
C VAL A 79 -18.45 -1.98 -1.40
N VAL A 80 -17.29 -2.49 -1.83
CA VAL A 80 -17.23 -3.67 -2.72
C VAL A 80 -17.77 -4.91 -2.04
N VAL A 81 -17.37 -5.20 -0.79
CA VAL A 81 -17.88 -6.36 -0.04
C VAL A 81 -19.38 -6.23 0.20
N TYR A 82 -19.84 -5.04 0.60
CA TYR A 82 -21.26 -4.78 0.79
C TYR A 82 -22.05 -5.00 -0.51
N GLY A 83 -21.60 -4.42 -1.62
CA GLY A 83 -22.21 -4.59 -2.94
C GLY A 83 -22.27 -6.06 -3.34
N VAL A 84 -21.14 -6.76 -3.27
CA VAL A 84 -21.05 -8.16 -3.72
C VAL A 84 -21.87 -9.11 -2.86
N PHE A 85 -21.89 -8.97 -1.53
CA PHE A 85 -22.50 -9.98 -0.65
C PHE A 85 -23.85 -9.60 -0.05
N PHE A 86 -24.08 -8.32 0.25
CA PHE A 86 -25.21 -7.89 1.07
C PHE A 86 -26.22 -7.04 0.31
N HIS A 87 -25.81 -6.33 -0.74
CA HIS A 87 -26.72 -5.48 -1.50
C HIS A 87 -27.70 -6.30 -2.35
N ASP A 88 -28.98 -6.00 -2.23
CA ASP A 88 -30.04 -6.63 -3.01
C ASP A 88 -30.36 -5.80 -4.26
N PHE A 89 -29.72 -6.15 -5.37
CA PHE A 89 -29.91 -5.50 -6.66
C PHE A 89 -31.24 -5.85 -7.35
N THR A 90 -32.05 -6.77 -6.81
CA THR A 90 -33.36 -7.09 -7.43
C THR A 90 -34.35 -5.95 -7.33
N LYS A 91 -34.24 -5.14 -6.27
CA LYS A 91 -35.12 -4.01 -5.96
C LYS A 91 -34.55 -2.67 -6.40
N ASP A 92 -33.39 -2.68 -7.06
CA ASP A 92 -32.71 -1.47 -7.51
C ASP A 92 -33.35 -0.96 -8.81
N PRO A 93 -33.88 0.28 -8.85
CA PRO A 93 -34.44 0.87 -10.08
C PRO A 93 -33.41 1.05 -11.20
N MET A 94 -32.11 0.99 -10.91
CA MET A 94 -31.02 1.14 -11.89
C MET A 94 -30.52 -0.20 -12.46
N ASN A 95 -31.13 -1.33 -12.09
CA ASN A 95 -30.71 -2.63 -12.59
C ASN A 95 -31.13 -2.84 -14.07
N PRO A 96 -30.19 -3.09 -15.00
CA PRO A 96 -30.52 -3.34 -16.42
C PRO A 96 -31.30 -4.64 -16.64
N ARG A 97 -31.30 -5.57 -15.68
CA ARG A 97 -32.06 -6.84 -15.72
C ARG A 97 -32.92 -6.97 -14.47
N PRO A 98 -34.15 -6.42 -14.48
CA PRO A 98 -35.01 -6.41 -13.29
C PRO A 98 -35.31 -7.84 -12.82
N GLY A 99 -35.11 -8.10 -11.52
CA GLY A 99 -35.35 -9.40 -10.88
C GLY A 99 -34.16 -10.35 -10.79
N GLU A 100 -33.06 -10.11 -11.53
CA GLU A 100 -31.85 -10.94 -11.42
C GLU A 100 -30.86 -10.37 -10.38
N GLN A 101 -30.35 -11.21 -9.46
CA GLN A 101 -29.26 -10.84 -8.56
C GLN A 101 -27.89 -11.09 -9.22
N PRO A 102 -27.07 -10.06 -9.45
CA PRO A 102 -25.69 -10.24 -9.84
C PRO A 102 -24.90 -10.91 -8.69
N PHE A 103 -23.87 -11.67 -9.05
CA PHE A 103 -23.00 -12.42 -8.11
C PHE A 103 -23.69 -13.53 -7.28
N LYS A 104 -24.90 -13.98 -7.65
CA LYS A 104 -25.61 -15.09 -6.98
C LYS A 104 -24.76 -16.35 -6.82
N GLY A 105 -24.09 -16.79 -7.90
CA GLY A 105 -23.21 -17.97 -7.86
C GLY A 105 -21.99 -17.80 -6.92
N LEU A 106 -21.42 -16.60 -6.84
CA LEU A 106 -20.33 -16.31 -5.90
C LEU A 106 -20.82 -16.35 -4.45
N ARG A 107 -22.01 -15.78 -4.17
CA ARG A 107 -22.63 -15.82 -2.83
C ARG A 107 -22.95 -17.24 -2.40
N GLU A 108 -23.49 -18.06 -3.29
CA GLU A 108 -23.82 -19.46 -3.01
C GLU A 108 -22.57 -20.31 -2.77
N TRP A 109 -21.53 -20.14 -3.59
CA TRP A 109 -20.24 -20.79 -3.37
C TRP A 109 -19.62 -20.44 -2.01
N VAL A 110 -19.58 -19.15 -1.65
CA VAL A 110 -19.08 -18.71 -0.35
C VAL A 110 -19.95 -19.27 0.78
N ARG A 111 -21.28 -19.25 0.66
CA ARG A 111 -22.18 -19.85 1.65
C ARG A 111 -21.96 -21.37 1.79
N GLY A 112 -21.68 -22.09 0.69
CA GLY A 112 -21.36 -23.50 0.72
C GLY A 112 -20.05 -23.81 1.45
N LEU A 113 -19.02 -22.98 1.22
CA LEU A 113 -17.76 -23.06 1.97
C LEU A 113 -17.98 -22.80 3.46
N TYR A 114 -18.65 -21.70 3.82
CA TYR A 114 -18.93 -21.38 5.22
C TYR A 114 -19.82 -22.44 5.89
N GLY A 115 -20.83 -22.97 5.19
CA GLY A 115 -21.69 -24.03 5.71
C GLY A 115 -20.91 -25.28 6.12
N GLY A 116 -19.97 -25.71 5.30
CA GLY A 116 -19.12 -26.88 5.58
C GLY A 116 -18.15 -26.70 6.76
N PHE A 117 -17.76 -25.46 7.08
CA PHE A 117 -16.89 -25.18 8.24
C PHE A 117 -17.63 -25.23 9.58
N TRP A 118 -18.94 -24.97 9.60
CA TRP A 118 -19.71 -24.81 10.86
C TRP A 118 -20.67 -25.95 11.17
N THR A 119 -20.94 -26.87 10.24
CA THR A 119 -21.72 -28.09 10.54
C THR A 119 -20.79 -29.17 11.06
N HIS A 120 -20.76 -29.40 12.38
CA HIS A 120 -20.23 -30.64 12.93
C HIS A 120 -21.07 -31.81 12.39
N THR A 121 -20.43 -32.79 11.75
CA THR A 121 -21.04 -34.08 11.47
C THR A 121 -21.52 -34.66 12.80
N ARG A 122 -22.83 -34.55 13.11
CA ARG A 122 -23.46 -35.45 14.07
C ARG A 122 -23.56 -36.81 13.36
N SER A 123 -22.48 -37.57 13.38
CA SER A 123 -22.48 -38.95 12.95
C SER A 123 -23.47 -39.71 13.83
N ALA A 124 -24.58 -40.13 13.21
CA ALA A 124 -25.34 -41.35 13.50
C ALA A 124 -25.02 -42.07 14.83
N ALA A 125 -25.65 -41.65 15.91
CA ALA A 125 -25.73 -42.41 17.17
C ALA A 125 -27.17 -42.50 17.70
N ALA A 126 -28.13 -42.64 16.80
CA ALA A 126 -29.52 -42.94 17.14
C ALA A 126 -30.08 -43.87 16.05
N GLY A 127 -29.92 -45.18 16.24
CA GLY A 127 -30.45 -46.17 15.30
C GLY A 127 -29.76 -47.52 15.32
N SER A 128 -29.58 -48.13 16.50
CA SER A 128 -29.45 -49.59 16.62
C SER A 128 -29.65 -50.00 18.09
N GLN A 129 -30.91 -50.12 18.50
CA GLN A 129 -31.43 -51.12 19.43
C GLN A 129 -32.95 -51.07 19.39
#